data_AF-A0A834ECD8-F1
#
_entry.id   AF-A0A834ECD8-F1
#
_cell.length_a   1.000
_cell.length_b   1.000
_cell.length_c   1.000
_cell.angle_alpha   90.00
_cell.angle_beta   90.00
_cell.angle_gamma   90.00
#
_symmetry.space_group_name_H-M   'P 1'
#
loop_
_entity.id
_entity.type
_entity.pdbx_description
1 polymer ?
#
loop_
_entity_poly.entity_id
_entity_poly.type
_entity_poly.pdbx_seq_one_letter_code
_entity_poly.pdbx_strand_id
1 'polypeptide(L)'
;MSYGPLDMYRNPGTSGSQLRDFSSIIQTCSGNIQRISQATAQIKNLMSQLGTKQDSTKLQENLQQLQHSTNQLAKETNELLKELGTLPLPLSTSEQRQQRLQKERLMNDFSAALNNFQAVQRRVSEKEKESIARARAGSRLSAEERQREEQLVSFDSHEEWNQMQSQEDEVAITEQDLELIKERETAIRQLEADILDVNQIFKDLAMMIHDQGDLIGMYY
;
A
#
# COMPACT_ATOMS: atom_id res chain seq x y z
N MET A 1 -0.11 -10.04 -74.89
CA MET A 1 0.74 -10.41 -73.75
C MET A 1 0.58 -9.29 -72.72
N SER A 2 -0.34 -9.36 -71.75
CA SER A 2 -0.21 -10.01 -70.41
C SER A 2 1.15 -9.67 -69.79
N TYR A 3 1.27 -9.02 -68.63
CA TYR A 3 0.68 -9.34 -67.32
C TYR A 3 0.33 -8.09 -66.48
N GLY A 4 -0.63 -8.27 -65.55
CA GLY A 4 -1.27 -7.25 -64.71
C GLY A 4 -0.50 -6.82 -63.43
N PRO A 5 -1.19 -6.08 -62.52
CA PRO A 5 -0.58 -5.39 -61.39
C PRO A 5 -0.30 -6.35 -60.23
N LEU A 6 0.88 -6.21 -59.61
CA LEU A 6 1.22 -6.96 -58.40
C LEU A 6 0.68 -6.24 -57.16
N ASP A 7 -0.28 -6.91 -56.56
CA ASP A 7 -0.90 -6.70 -55.27
C ASP A 7 0.08 -6.91 -54.10
N MET A 8 -0.26 -6.27 -52.98
CA MET A 8 -0.04 -6.72 -51.59
C MET A 8 1.39 -7.03 -51.12
N TYR A 9 1.97 -6.08 -50.37
CA TYR A 9 2.50 -6.38 -49.03
C TYR A 9 2.23 -5.20 -48.08
N ARG A 10 0.99 -5.13 -47.61
CA ARG A 10 0.72 -4.64 -46.26
C ARG A 10 1.16 -5.74 -45.31
N ASN A 11 2.23 -5.52 -44.56
CA ASN A 11 2.32 -6.10 -43.22
C ASN A 11 2.84 -5.05 -42.23
N PRO A 12 2.00 -4.57 -41.29
CA PRO A 12 2.46 -3.79 -40.16
C PRO A 12 3.18 -4.75 -39.21
N GLY A 13 4.50 -4.80 -39.33
CA GLY A 13 5.35 -5.61 -38.48
C GLY A 13 5.33 -5.08 -37.04
N THR A 14 4.52 -5.74 -36.23
CA THR A 14 4.76 -5.98 -34.79
C THR A 14 4.91 -4.74 -33.91
N SER A 15 3.83 -4.48 -33.16
CA SER A 15 3.90 -4.06 -31.76
C SER A 15 4.74 -5.07 -30.96
N GLY A 16 6.05 -5.09 -31.20
CA GLY A 16 6.99 -5.59 -30.21
C GLY A 16 6.96 -4.59 -29.08
N SER A 17 6.74 -5.08 -27.86
CA SER A 17 7.06 -4.35 -26.63
C SER A 17 8.38 -3.60 -26.86
N GLN A 18 8.31 -2.28 -26.99
CA GLN A 18 9.49 -1.44 -27.08
C GLN A 18 10.36 -1.81 -25.89
N LEU A 19 11.51 -2.45 -26.14
CA LEU A 19 12.55 -2.61 -25.12
C LEU A 19 12.77 -1.21 -24.56
N ARG A 20 12.48 -1.02 -23.27
CA ARG A 20 12.59 0.30 -22.66
C ARG A 20 14.07 0.64 -22.62
N ASP A 21 14.45 1.72 -23.28
CA ASP A 21 15.82 2.21 -23.22
C ASP A 21 16.15 2.69 -21.81
N PHE A 22 17.43 2.60 -21.42
CA PHE A 22 17.95 2.97 -20.10
C PHE A 22 17.36 4.31 -19.59
N SER A 23 17.38 5.35 -20.42
CA SER A 23 16.87 6.68 -20.09
C SER A 23 15.35 6.69 -19.80
N SER A 24 14.57 5.89 -20.53
CA SER A 24 13.12 5.78 -20.31
C SER A 24 12.81 5.12 -18.97
N ILE A 25 13.57 4.08 -18.61
CA ILE A 25 13.40 3.40 -17.33
C ILE A 25 13.81 4.32 -16.17
N ILE A 26 14.95 5.01 -16.27
CA ILE A 26 15.38 5.99 -15.25
C ILE A 26 14.31 7.05 -15.01
N GLN A 27 13.76 7.64 -16.08
CA GLN A 27 12.71 8.66 -15.97
C GLN A 27 11.44 8.12 -15.31
N THR A 28 11.01 6.91 -15.70
CA THR A 28 9.83 6.26 -15.14
C THR A 28 10.02 5.97 -13.65
N CYS A 29 11.16 5.39 -13.25
CA CYS A 29 11.48 5.16 -11.85
C CYS A 29 11.49 6.46 -11.05
N SER A 30 12.13 7.50 -11.58
CA SER A 30 12.21 8.81 -10.91
C SER A 30 10.82 9.41 -10.68
N GLY A 31 9.94 9.32 -11.68
CA GLY A 31 8.54 9.73 -11.57
C GLY A 31 7.77 8.92 -10.53
N ASN A 32 7.97 7.61 -10.49
CA ASN A 32 7.32 6.74 -9.50
C ASN A 32 7.80 7.04 -8.07
N ILE A 33 9.10 7.26 -7.85
CA ILE A 33 9.67 7.64 -6.54
C ILE A 33 9.05 8.96 -6.04
N GLN A 34 8.88 9.93 -6.93
CA GLN A 34 8.21 11.19 -6.59
C GLN A 34 6.74 10.98 -6.20
N ARG A 35 6.00 10.16 -6.97
CA ARG A 35 4.61 9.81 -6.65
C ARG A 35 4.49 9.08 -5.31
N ILE A 36 5.39 8.13 -5.03
CA ILE A 36 5.44 7.43 -3.72
C ILE A 36 5.64 8.44 -2.59
N SER A 37 6.56 9.39 -2.76
CA SER A 37 6.82 10.42 -1.76
C SER A 37 5.61 11.34 -1.52
N GLN A 38 4.93 11.75 -2.60
CA GLN A 38 3.72 12.58 -2.52
C GLN A 38 2.56 11.82 -1.88
N ALA A 39 2.31 10.58 -2.32
CA ALA A 39 1.28 9.72 -1.75
C ALA A 39 1.55 9.45 -0.27
N THR A 40 2.80 9.21 0.13
CA THR A 40 3.20 9.06 1.54
C THR A 40 2.83 10.29 2.38
N ALA A 41 3.04 11.50 1.86
CA ALA A 41 2.64 12.73 2.54
C ALA A 41 1.11 12.85 2.65
N GLN A 42 0.37 12.49 1.60
CA GLN A 42 -1.09 12.46 1.62
C GLN A 42 -1.64 11.43 2.61
N ILE A 43 -1.06 10.23 2.68
CA ILE A 43 -1.41 9.18 3.65
C ILE A 43 -1.22 9.71 5.08
N LYS A 44 -0.12 10.43 5.38
CA LYS A 44 0.08 11.06 6.70
C LYS A 44 -1.06 12.04 7.05
N ASN A 45 -1.50 12.83 6.08
CA ASN A 45 -2.57 13.81 6.28
C ASN A 45 -3.95 13.17 6.45
N LEU A 46 -4.24 12.08 5.74
CA LEU A 46 -5.47 11.31 5.93
C LEU A 46 -5.43 10.57 7.28
N MET A 47 -4.29 9.97 7.61
CA MET A 47 -4.07 9.29 8.89
C MET A 47 -4.29 10.21 10.08
N SER A 48 -3.88 11.48 10.03
CA SER A 48 -4.10 12.42 11.15
C SER A 48 -5.59 12.69 11.42
N GLN A 49 -6.45 12.54 10.41
CA GLN A 49 -7.90 12.72 10.50
C GLN A 49 -8.64 11.47 11.01
N LEU A 50 -8.03 10.28 10.93
CA LEU A 50 -8.60 9.06 11.50
C LEU A 50 -8.86 9.20 13.01
N GLY A 51 -10.00 8.71 13.49
CA GLY A 51 -10.42 8.80 14.89
C GLY A 51 -10.79 10.20 15.38
N THR A 52 -10.91 11.18 14.47
CA THR A 52 -11.46 12.51 14.77
C THR A 52 -12.92 12.61 14.33
N LYS A 53 -13.59 13.75 14.59
CA LYS A 53 -14.94 14.01 14.07
C LYS A 53 -15.02 14.04 12.53
N GLN A 54 -13.88 14.02 11.82
CA GLN A 54 -13.79 14.00 10.37
C GLN A 54 -13.61 12.57 9.81
N ASP A 55 -13.52 11.57 10.68
CA ASP A 55 -13.40 10.17 10.26
C ASP A 55 -14.69 9.72 9.56
N SER A 56 -14.55 9.09 8.39
CA SER A 56 -15.66 8.62 7.57
C SER A 56 -15.23 7.42 6.72
N THR A 57 -16.18 6.58 6.31
CA THR A 57 -15.92 5.42 5.44
C THR A 57 -15.19 5.83 4.17
N LYS A 58 -15.59 6.95 3.55
CA LYS A 58 -14.93 7.50 2.35
C LYS A 58 -13.47 7.87 2.59
N LEU A 59 -13.13 8.43 3.76
CA LEU A 59 -11.75 8.76 4.11
C LEU A 59 -10.91 7.49 4.25
N GLN A 60 -11.49 6.43 4.82
CA GLN A 60 -10.85 5.13 5.00
C GLN A 60 -10.63 4.41 3.66
N GLU A 61 -11.64 4.39 2.79
CA GLU A 61 -11.50 3.86 1.42
C GLU A 61 -10.41 4.59 0.64
N ASN A 62 -10.39 5.92 0.69
CA ASN A 62 -9.35 6.73 0.05
C ASN A 62 -7.96 6.40 0.60
N LEU A 63 -7.83 6.23 1.92
CA LEU A 63 -6.58 5.86 2.57
C LEU A 63 -6.11 4.47 2.12
N GLN A 64 -7.00 3.49 2.06
CA GLN A 64 -6.70 2.13 1.61
C GLN A 64 -6.28 2.09 0.13
N GLN A 65 -7.04 2.76 -0.74
CA GLN A 65 -6.71 2.86 -2.17
C GLN A 65 -5.36 3.54 -2.38
N LEU A 66 -5.07 4.60 -1.62
CA LEU A 66 -3.81 5.32 -1.73
C LEU A 66 -2.64 4.47 -1.22
N GLN A 67 -2.81 3.72 -0.13
CA GLN A 67 -1.79 2.77 0.35
C GLN A 67 -1.52 1.68 -0.69
N HIS A 68 -2.57 1.03 -1.21
CA HIS A 68 -2.43 -0.05 -2.18
C HIS A 68 -1.80 0.44 -3.49
N SER A 69 -2.29 1.54 -4.07
CA SER A 69 -1.69 2.10 -5.29
C SER A 69 -0.23 2.52 -5.10
N THR A 70 0.13 3.03 -3.91
CA THR A 70 1.53 3.35 -3.58
C THR A 70 2.39 2.09 -3.49
N ASN A 71 1.85 0.99 -2.95
CA ASN A 71 2.53 -0.30 -2.94
C ASN A 71 2.79 -0.82 -4.36
N GLN A 72 1.78 -0.74 -5.24
CA GLN A 72 1.93 -1.12 -6.64
C GLN A 72 3.00 -0.29 -7.36
N LEU A 73 3.05 1.03 -7.12
CA LEU A 73 4.14 1.87 -7.62
C LEU A 73 5.51 1.43 -7.11
N ALA A 74 5.62 1.02 -5.85
CA ALA A 74 6.87 0.51 -5.29
C ALA A 74 7.30 -0.80 -5.95
N LYS A 75 6.37 -1.74 -6.16
CA LYS A 75 6.63 -3.00 -6.90
C LYS A 75 7.07 -2.74 -8.34
N GLU A 76 6.34 -1.89 -9.06
CA GLU A 76 6.70 -1.51 -10.43
C GLU A 76 8.09 -0.86 -10.48
N THR A 77 8.40 0.03 -9.55
CA THR A 77 9.72 0.68 -9.47
C THR A 77 10.84 -0.33 -9.19
N ASN A 78 10.58 -1.31 -8.32
CA ASN A 78 11.52 -2.40 -8.04
C ASN A 78 11.80 -3.25 -9.30
N GLU A 79 10.77 -3.63 -10.04
CA GLU A 79 10.94 -4.40 -11.28
C GLU A 79 11.68 -3.60 -12.36
N LEU A 80 11.40 -2.31 -12.49
CA LEU A 80 12.16 -1.42 -13.39
C LEU A 80 13.63 -1.28 -12.99
N LEU A 81 13.94 -1.24 -11.68
CA LEU A 81 15.32 -1.23 -11.18
C LEU A 81 16.06 -2.54 -11.47
N LYS A 82 15.37 -3.68 -11.40
CA LYS A 82 15.92 -4.97 -11.83
C LYS A 82 16.16 -4.99 -13.33
N GLU A 83 15.21 -4.51 -14.13
CA GLU A 83 15.32 -4.39 -15.59
C GLU A 83 16.56 -3.56 -15.97
N LEU A 84 16.80 -2.42 -15.31
CA LEU A 84 18.02 -1.62 -15.47
C LEU A 84 19.32 -2.40 -15.23
N GLY A 85 19.30 -3.41 -14.36
CA GLY A 85 20.44 -4.30 -14.13
C GLY A 85 20.68 -5.32 -15.24
N THR A 86 19.68 -5.61 -16.08
CA THR A 86 19.75 -6.58 -17.17
C THR A 86 20.09 -5.96 -18.52
N LEU A 87 20.03 -4.62 -18.63
CA LEU A 87 20.34 -3.91 -19.87
C LEU A 87 21.82 -4.08 -20.25
N PRO A 88 22.13 -4.21 -21.56
CA PRO A 88 23.50 -4.32 -22.02
C PRO A 88 24.32 -3.08 -21.64
N LEU A 89 25.52 -3.32 -21.13
CA LEU A 89 26.45 -2.24 -20.76
C LEU A 89 26.93 -1.52 -22.03
N PRO A 90 27.01 -0.16 -22.01
CA PRO A 90 27.60 0.62 -23.10
C PRO A 90 29.04 0.19 -23.38
N LEU A 91 29.52 0.35 -24.62
CA LEU A 91 30.90 0.06 -24.97
C LEU A 91 31.90 1.09 -24.39
N SER A 92 31.44 2.32 -24.16
CA SER A 92 32.25 3.39 -23.57
C SER A 92 32.32 3.27 -22.05
N THR A 93 33.53 3.25 -21.51
CA THR A 93 33.79 3.26 -20.07
C THR A 93 33.22 4.50 -19.38
N SER A 94 33.21 5.65 -20.07
CA SER A 94 32.61 6.89 -19.57
C SER A 94 31.09 6.76 -19.42
N GLU A 95 30.42 6.19 -20.41
CA GLU A 95 28.97 5.96 -20.40
C GLU A 95 28.57 4.93 -19.34
N GLN A 96 29.34 3.84 -19.21
CA GLN A 96 29.14 2.86 -18.13
C GLN A 96 29.21 3.53 -16.75
N ARG A 97 30.21 4.40 -16.52
CA ARG A 97 30.33 5.14 -15.26
C ARG A 97 29.13 6.06 -15.03
N GLN A 98 28.66 6.76 -16.06
CA GLN A 98 27.48 7.62 -15.95
C GLN A 98 26.21 6.84 -15.63
N GLN A 99 25.95 5.72 -16.32
CA GLN A 99 24.80 4.86 -16.06
C GLN A 99 24.83 4.30 -14.63
N ARG A 100 26.00 3.87 -14.16
CA ARG A 100 26.19 3.39 -12.78
C ARG A 100 25.83 4.46 -11.75
N LEU A 101 26.35 5.68 -11.90
CA LEU A 101 26.05 6.78 -11.00
C LEU A 101 24.55 7.15 -10.99
N GLN A 102 23.87 7.07 -12.14
CA GLN A 102 22.43 7.32 -12.21
C GLN A 102 21.63 6.21 -11.50
N LYS A 103 22.01 4.94 -11.71
CA LYS A 103 21.38 3.80 -11.02
C LYS A 103 21.57 3.89 -9.50
N GLU A 104 22.78 4.21 -9.05
CA GLU A 104 23.10 4.36 -7.63
C GLU A 104 22.25 5.45 -6.96
N ARG A 105 22.17 6.64 -7.57
CA ARG A 105 21.30 7.72 -7.08
C ARG A 105 19.84 7.29 -7.01
N LEU A 106 19.35 6.64 -8.06
CA LEU A 106 17.97 6.19 -8.14
C LEU A 106 17.63 5.15 -7.06
N MET A 107 18.53 4.20 -6.78
CA MET A 107 18.38 3.23 -5.70
C MET A 107 18.36 3.90 -4.32
N ASN A 108 19.24 4.89 -4.09
CA ASN A 108 19.28 5.64 -2.84
C ASN A 108 17.98 6.46 -2.63
N ASP A 109 17.52 7.16 -3.66
CA ASP A 109 16.29 7.94 -3.63
C ASP A 109 15.06 7.04 -3.41
N PHE A 110 15.02 5.90 -4.09
CA PHE A 110 13.94 4.93 -3.91
C PHE A 110 13.95 4.32 -2.50
N SER A 111 15.11 3.93 -1.99
CA SER A 111 15.25 3.41 -0.61
C SER A 111 14.79 4.44 0.42
N ALA A 112 15.14 5.71 0.25
CA ALA A 112 14.70 6.79 1.14
C ALA A 112 13.18 6.98 1.10
N ALA A 113 12.58 7.03 -0.10
CA ALA A 113 11.14 7.15 -0.28
C ALA A 113 10.39 5.94 0.32
N LEU A 114 10.89 4.73 0.09
CA LEU A 114 10.31 3.49 0.57
C LEU A 114 10.39 3.37 2.10
N ASN A 115 11.48 3.81 2.73
CA ASN A 115 11.63 3.84 4.18
C ASN A 115 10.57 4.75 4.83
N ASN A 116 10.37 5.94 4.26
CA ASN A 116 9.36 6.87 4.74
C ASN A 116 7.94 6.29 4.54
N PHE A 117 7.68 5.68 3.39
CA PHE A 117 6.40 5.03 3.11
C PHE A 117 6.11 3.92 4.11
N GLN A 118 7.06 3.00 4.34
CA GLN A 118 6.90 1.89 5.28
C GLN A 118 6.66 2.39 6.71
N ALA A 119 7.39 3.42 7.16
CA ALA A 119 7.21 4.00 8.48
C ALA A 119 5.79 4.57 8.66
N VAL A 120 5.21 5.14 7.60
CA VAL A 120 3.82 5.62 7.62
C VAL A 120 2.84 4.46 7.62
N GLN A 121 3.02 3.46 6.76
CA GLN A 121 2.14 2.27 6.73
C GLN A 121 2.04 1.61 8.11
N ARG A 122 3.16 1.46 8.83
CA ARG A 122 3.17 0.92 10.19
C ARG A 122 2.32 1.74 11.16
N ARG A 123 2.47 3.08 11.13
CA ARG A 123 1.67 3.99 11.97
C ARG A 123 0.18 3.95 11.61
N VAL A 124 -0.15 3.81 10.33
CA VAL A 124 -1.55 3.63 9.88
C VAL A 124 -2.10 2.33 10.47
N SER A 125 -1.37 1.21 10.33
CA SER A 125 -1.79 -0.09 10.88
C SER A 125 -2.00 -0.04 12.39
N GLU A 126 -1.08 0.58 13.13
CA GLU A 126 -1.21 0.78 14.58
C GLU A 126 -2.48 1.59 14.92
N LYS A 127 -2.70 2.71 14.23
CA LYS A 127 -3.86 3.59 14.46
C LYS A 127 -5.19 2.91 14.11
N GLU A 128 -5.24 2.12 13.04
CA GLU A 128 -6.43 1.34 12.68
C GLU A 128 -6.74 0.26 13.72
N LYS A 129 -5.71 -0.47 14.21
CA LYS A 129 -5.87 -1.46 15.29
C LYS A 129 -6.40 -0.82 16.58
N GLU A 130 -5.87 0.33 16.98
CA GLU A 130 -6.38 1.09 18.13
C GLU A 130 -7.83 1.57 17.92
N SER A 131 -8.18 2.00 16.70
CA SER A 131 -9.54 2.42 16.35
C SER A 131 -10.54 1.26 16.49
N ILE A 132 -10.21 0.07 15.98
CA ILE A 132 -11.04 -1.13 16.11
C ILE A 132 -11.19 -1.54 17.59
N ALA A 133 -10.09 -1.53 18.35
CA ALA A 133 -10.12 -1.87 19.77
C ALA A 133 -11.04 -0.92 20.56
N ARG A 134 -11.00 0.39 20.27
CA ARG A 134 -11.89 1.38 20.88
C ARG A 134 -13.34 1.21 20.47
N ALA A 135 -13.63 0.92 19.20
CA ALA A 135 -15.00 0.65 18.75
C ALA A 135 -15.60 -0.56 19.50
N ARG A 136 -14.81 -1.62 19.68
CA ARG A 136 -15.21 -2.80 20.47
C ARG A 136 -15.42 -2.48 21.95
N ALA A 137 -14.52 -1.70 22.57
CA ALA A 137 -14.62 -1.36 23.99
C ALA A 137 -15.78 -0.37 24.29
N GLY A 138 -16.00 0.62 23.42
CA GLY A 138 -17.11 1.58 23.56
C GLY A 138 -18.49 0.93 23.45
N SER A 139 -18.61 -0.08 22.58
CA SER A 139 -19.82 -0.92 22.51
C SER A 139 -20.09 -1.67 23.82
N ARG A 140 -19.03 -2.18 24.48
CA ARG A 140 -19.15 -2.88 25.78
C ARG A 140 -19.52 -1.96 26.94
N LEU A 141 -18.94 -0.75 27.01
CA LEU A 141 -19.25 0.20 28.09
C LEU A 141 -20.68 0.76 27.98
N SER A 142 -21.16 0.98 26.76
CA SER A 142 -22.54 1.43 26.52
C SER A 142 -23.59 0.35 26.83
N ALA A 143 -23.20 -0.94 26.75
CA ALA A 143 -23.99 -2.07 27.25
C ALA A 143 -24.08 -2.04 28.78
N GLU A 144 -22.95 -1.89 29.46
CA GLU A 144 -22.84 -1.93 30.92
C GLU A 144 -23.55 -0.73 31.59
N GLU A 145 -23.47 0.48 31.02
CA GLU A 145 -24.19 1.66 31.54
C GLU A 145 -25.70 1.53 31.38
N ARG A 146 -26.20 0.99 30.26
CA ARG A 146 -27.65 0.76 30.06
C ARG A 146 -28.19 -0.38 30.91
N GLN A 147 -27.44 -1.46 31.07
CA GLN A 147 -27.82 -2.55 31.96
C GLN A 147 -27.91 -2.08 33.42
N ARG A 148 -27.07 -1.11 33.81
CA ARG A 148 -27.12 -0.47 35.14
C ARG A 148 -28.29 0.53 35.25
N GLU A 149 -28.62 1.25 34.18
CA GLU A 149 -29.77 2.17 34.12
C GLU A 149 -31.11 1.40 34.15
N GLU A 150 -31.24 0.29 33.42
CA GLU A 150 -32.43 -0.59 33.46
C GLU A 150 -32.61 -1.28 34.82
N GLN A 151 -31.52 -1.71 35.48
CA GLN A 151 -31.61 -2.23 36.85
C GLN A 151 -32.15 -1.19 37.84
N LEU A 152 -31.82 0.09 37.65
CA LEU A 152 -32.30 1.19 38.49
C LEU A 152 -33.77 1.56 38.19
N VAL A 153 -34.26 1.33 36.97
CA VAL A 153 -35.66 1.54 36.59
C VAL A 153 -36.56 0.36 37.03
N SER A 154 -36.00 -0.83 37.25
CA SER A 154 -36.75 -2.03 37.67
C SER A 154 -37.17 -2.08 39.16
N PHE A 155 -36.76 -1.11 39.98
CA PHE A 155 -37.03 -1.18 41.44
C PHE A 155 -38.47 -0.80 41.85
N ASP A 156 -39.32 -0.29 40.94
CA ASP A 156 -40.66 0.22 41.30
C ASP A 156 -41.85 -0.53 40.68
N SER A 157 -41.65 -1.67 39.99
CA SER A 157 -42.77 -2.46 39.45
C SER A 157 -42.59 -3.95 39.64
N HIS A 158 -43.09 -4.41 40.79
CA HIS A 158 -43.92 -5.60 41.02
C HIS A 158 -43.70 -6.81 40.09
N GLU A 159 -43.19 -7.89 40.69
CA GLU A 159 -43.65 -9.28 40.57
C GLU A 159 -44.60 -9.59 39.39
N GLU A 160 -44.08 -9.86 38.16
CA GLU A 160 -44.70 -10.83 37.21
C GLU A 160 -43.97 -11.03 35.87
N TRP A 161 -42.87 -10.35 35.56
CA TRP A 161 -42.27 -10.40 34.22
C TRP A 161 -41.10 -11.39 34.01
N ASN A 162 -40.87 -12.30 34.97
CA ASN A 162 -39.61 -13.07 35.05
C ASN A 162 -39.55 -14.34 34.17
N GLN A 163 -40.24 -14.39 33.01
CA GLN A 163 -40.20 -15.60 32.16
C GLN A 163 -40.11 -15.37 30.65
N MET A 164 -40.02 -14.12 30.18
CA MET A 164 -39.94 -13.82 28.73
C MET A 164 -38.78 -12.88 28.34
N GLN A 165 -37.71 -12.82 29.14
CA GLN A 165 -36.55 -11.97 28.81
C GLN A 165 -35.20 -12.70 28.82
N SER A 166 -35.21 -14.02 28.79
CA SER A 166 -33.99 -14.85 28.74
C SER A 166 -33.52 -15.17 27.32
N GLN A 167 -33.96 -14.39 26.33
CA GLN A 167 -33.54 -14.53 24.94
C GLN A 167 -33.49 -13.13 24.33
N GLU A 168 -32.32 -12.73 23.80
CA GLU A 168 -32.10 -11.53 22.96
C GLU A 168 -31.62 -10.20 23.58
N ASP A 169 -30.91 -10.17 24.71
CA ASP A 169 -30.14 -8.96 25.11
C ASP A 169 -28.62 -9.22 25.18
N GLU A 170 -28.10 -9.96 24.21
CA GLU A 170 -26.69 -9.84 23.82
C GLU A 170 -26.59 -8.49 23.09
N VAL A 171 -26.12 -7.44 23.78
CA VAL A 171 -26.03 -6.07 23.26
C VAL A 171 -25.38 -6.09 21.88
N ALA A 172 -26.23 -6.05 20.86
CA ALA A 172 -25.81 -6.20 19.50
C ALA A 172 -25.00 -4.96 19.17
N ILE A 173 -23.70 -5.14 18.94
CA ILE A 173 -23.06 -4.38 17.87
C ILE A 173 -24.07 -4.43 16.71
N THR A 174 -24.60 -3.29 16.26
CA THR A 174 -25.58 -3.33 15.18
C THR A 174 -24.97 -4.12 14.02
N GLU A 175 -25.76 -4.89 13.28
CA GLU A 175 -25.22 -5.69 12.17
C GLU A 175 -24.32 -4.84 11.24
N GLN A 176 -24.67 -3.57 11.07
CA GLN A 176 -23.89 -2.53 10.40
C GLN A 176 -22.54 -2.22 11.06
N ASP A 177 -22.47 -2.05 12.37
CA ASP A 177 -21.20 -1.83 13.09
C ASP A 177 -20.27 -3.05 13.02
N LEU A 178 -20.84 -4.27 13.02
CA LEU A 178 -20.10 -5.52 12.86
C LEU A 178 -19.51 -5.63 11.45
N GLU A 179 -20.27 -5.21 10.44
CA GLU A 179 -19.82 -5.17 9.04
C GLU A 179 -18.68 -4.16 8.86
N LEU A 180 -18.83 -2.94 9.40
CA LEU A 180 -17.77 -1.92 9.37
C LEU A 180 -16.48 -2.39 10.08
N ILE A 181 -16.60 -3.11 11.19
CA ILE A 181 -15.44 -3.70 11.88
C ILE A 181 -14.77 -4.76 10.99
N LYS A 182 -15.55 -5.65 10.35
CA LYS A 182 -15.01 -6.68 9.44
C LYS A 182 -14.29 -6.08 8.24
N GLU A 183 -14.84 -5.01 7.65
CA GLU A 183 -14.20 -4.28 6.56
C GLU A 183 -12.84 -3.72 6.98
N ARG A 184 -12.78 -3.07 8.15
CA ARG A 184 -11.51 -2.54 8.69
C ARG A 184 -10.50 -3.64 9.00
N GLU A 185 -10.92 -4.78 9.54
CA GLU A 185 -10.01 -5.91 9.77
C GLU A 185 -9.45 -6.45 8.45
N THR A 186 -10.27 -6.51 7.40
CA THR A 186 -9.83 -6.93 6.07
C THR A 186 -8.80 -5.97 5.50
N ALA A 187 -9.03 -4.66 5.67
CA ALA A 187 -8.08 -3.62 5.27
C ALA A 187 -6.74 -3.71 6.01
N ILE A 188 -6.77 -3.97 7.31
CA ILE A 188 -5.53 -4.18 8.10
C ILE A 188 -4.75 -5.38 7.58
N ARG A 189 -5.41 -6.50 7.28
CA ARG A 189 -4.73 -7.68 6.71
C ARG A 189 -4.08 -7.37 5.36
N GLN A 190 -4.77 -6.61 4.50
CA GLN A 190 -4.20 -6.16 3.23
C GLN A 190 -2.99 -5.25 3.46
N LEU A 191 -3.08 -4.31 4.41
CA LEU A 191 -1.96 -3.44 4.77
C LEU A 191 -0.76 -4.23 5.31
N GLU A 192 -0.99 -5.27 6.11
CA GLU A 192 0.07 -6.16 6.59
C GLU A 192 0.74 -6.92 5.45
N ALA A 193 -0.02 -7.42 4.47
CA ALA A 193 0.53 -8.03 3.26
C ALA A 193 1.36 -7.03 2.45
N ASP A 194 0.85 -5.82 2.26
CA ASP A 194 1.54 -4.74 1.56
C ASP A 194 2.88 -4.39 2.27
N ILE A 195 2.94 -4.40 3.60
CA ILE A 195 4.19 -4.18 4.36
C ILE A 195 5.19 -5.32 4.15
N LEU A 196 4.73 -6.56 4.03
CA LEU A 196 5.61 -7.71 3.73
C LEU A 196 6.20 -7.59 2.32
N ASP A 197 5.42 -7.15 1.34
CA ASP A 197 5.90 -6.90 -0.01
C ASP A 197 6.99 -5.82 -0.02
N VAL A 198 6.80 -4.73 0.73
CA VAL A 198 7.82 -3.68 0.89
C VAL A 198 9.11 -4.23 1.52
N ASN A 199 9.00 -5.12 2.51
CA ASN A 199 10.18 -5.79 3.08
C ASN A 199 10.92 -6.65 2.05
N GLN A 200 10.20 -7.29 1.13
CA GLN A 200 10.83 -8.05 0.05
C GLN A 200 11.56 -7.11 -0.92
N ILE A 201 10.97 -5.96 -1.25
CA ILE A 201 11.64 -4.93 -2.06
C ILE A 201 12.94 -4.44 -1.38
N PHE A 202 12.95 -4.27 -0.05
CA PHE A 202 14.18 -3.90 0.66
C PHE A 202 15.28 -4.95 0.54
N LYS A 203 14.94 -6.24 0.57
CA LYS A 203 15.91 -7.32 0.35
C LYS A 203 16.45 -7.27 -1.08
N ASP A 204 15.58 -7.06 -2.05
CA ASP A 204 15.96 -6.93 -3.46
C ASP A 204 16.91 -5.73 -3.66
N LEU A 205 16.62 -4.59 -3.03
CA LEU A 205 17.49 -3.41 -3.04
C LEU A 205 18.85 -3.68 -2.39
N ALA A 206 18.86 -4.36 -1.24
CA ALA A 206 20.11 -4.71 -0.56
C ALA A 206 21.00 -5.60 -1.43
N MET A 207 20.41 -6.59 -2.12
CA MET A 207 21.13 -7.42 -3.09
C MET A 207 21.67 -6.60 -4.26
N MET A 208 20.83 -5.75 -4.87
CA MET A 208 21.25 -4.89 -6.00
C MET A 208 22.37 -3.89 -5.65
N ILE A 209 22.41 -3.42 -4.41
CA ILE A 209 23.46 -2.53 -3.90
C ILE A 209 24.74 -3.32 -3.63
N HIS A 210 24.63 -4.51 -3.03
CA HIS A 210 25.77 -5.39 -2.77
C HIS A 210 26.46 -5.82 -4.08
N ASP A 211 25.68 -6.28 -5.07
CA ASP A 211 26.19 -6.68 -6.39
C ASP A 211 26.84 -5.51 -7.14
N GLN A 212 26.42 -4.27 -6.85
CA GLN A 212 27.08 -3.06 -7.35
C GLN A 212 28.37 -2.70 -6.59
N GLY A 213 28.50 -3.12 -5.33
CA GLY A 213 29.67 -2.89 -4.48
C GLY A 213 30.86 -3.79 -4.81
N ASP A 214 30.62 -5.06 -5.14
CA ASP A 214 31.69 -6.02 -5.49
C ASP A 214 32.43 -5.64 -6.80
N LEU A 215 31.77 -4.90 -7.70
CA LEU A 215 32.40 -4.32 -8.89
C LEU A 215 33.35 -3.14 -8.59
N ILE A 216 33.33 -2.56 -7.38
CA ILE A 216 34.27 -1.47 -6.98
C ILE A 216 35.63 -2.05 -6.58
N GLY A 217 35.68 -3.26 -6.01
CA GLY A 217 36.91 -3.87 -5.51
C GLY A 217 37.81 -4.51 -6.57
N MET A 218 37.36 -4.58 -7.83
CA MET A 218 38.08 -5.29 -8.91
C MET A 218 38.87 -4.37 -9.85
N TYR A 219 38.95 -3.06 -9.56
CA TYR A 219 39.69 -2.08 -10.38
C TYR A 219 40.54 -1.11 -9.53
N TYR A 220 41.27 -1.64 -8.54
CA TYR A 220 42.43 -0.97 -7.93
C TYR A 220 43.58 -1.95 -7.77
#